data_AF-A0A3D3F7Z0-F1
#
_entry.id   AF-A0A3D3F7Z0-F1
#
_cell.length_a   1.000
_cell.length_b   1.000
_cell.length_c   1.000
_cell.angle_alpha   90.00
_cell.angle_beta   90.00
_cell.angle_gamma   90.00
#
_symmetry.space_group_name_H-M   'P 1'
#
loop_
_entity.id
_entity.type
_entity.pdbx_description
1 polymer ?
#
loop_
_entity_poly.entity_id
_entity_poly.type
_entity_poly.pdbx_seq_one_letter_code
_entity_poly.pdbx_strand_id
1 'polypeptide(L)'
;MTFAGILALQSMVYGQRYTDSQDSLKNVQLEQVVVSATRAGKNTPMTYTDISQPEIKKNNAARNIPILLQNIPSLVSYGEDGTGAGYSYMRIRGVDASRINVTLNGMPL
;
A
#
# COMPACT_ATOMS: atom_id res chain seq x y z
N MET A 1 -47.07 14.68 55.45
CA MET A 1 -45.77 14.23 54.92
C MET A 1 -45.87 13.98 53.41
N THR A 2 -46.16 15.01 52.59
CA THR A 2 -46.28 14.86 51.12
C THR A 2 -45.87 16.11 50.33
N PHE A 3 -45.68 17.27 50.98
CA PHE A 3 -45.39 18.53 50.27
C PHE A 3 -43.89 18.81 50.04
N ALA A 4 -43.00 18.30 50.92
CA ALA A 4 -41.55 18.48 50.76
C ALA A 4 -40.93 17.62 49.64
N GLY A 5 -41.58 16.52 49.25
CA GLY A 5 -41.08 15.62 48.21
C GLY A 5 -41.22 16.18 46.79
N ILE A 6 -42.24 17.00 46.54
CA ILE A 6 -42.53 17.54 45.21
C ILE A 6 -41.61 18.73 44.87
N LEU A 7 -41.17 19.50 45.86
CA LEU A 7 -40.24 20.62 45.64
C LEU A 7 -38.82 20.14 45.28
N ALA A 8 -38.39 18.98 45.81
CA ALA A 8 -37.09 18.40 45.50
C ALA A 8 -36.99 17.92 44.04
N LEU A 9 -38.08 17.39 43.47
CA LEU A 9 -38.10 16.94 42.06
C LEU A 9 -37.96 18.08 41.04
N GLN A 10 -38.44 19.29 41.38
CA GLN A 10 -38.36 20.45 40.48
C GLN A 10 -36.90 20.96 40.34
N SER A 11 -36.05 20.71 41.34
CA SER A 11 -34.65 21.13 41.31
C SER A 11 -33.73 20.21 40.50
N MET A 12 -34.15 18.96 40.24
CA MET A 12 -33.37 18.02 39.42
C MET A 12 -33.49 18.29 37.91
N VAL A 13 -34.53 19.01 37.46
CA VAL A 13 -34.74 19.31 36.03
C VAL A 13 -33.84 20.44 35.52
N TYR A 14 -33.21 21.22 36.41
CA TYR A 14 -32.31 22.31 36.04
C TYR A 14 -30.83 21.91 35.93
N GLY A 15 -30.46 20.66 36.27
CA GLY A 15 -29.08 20.18 36.23
C GLY A 15 -28.84 19.26 35.03
N GLN A 16 -27.92 19.68 34.16
CA GLN A 16 -27.36 18.92 33.03
C GLN A 16 -28.13 18.97 31.70
N ARG A 17 -28.19 20.17 31.13
CA ARG A 17 -27.99 20.28 29.68
C ARG A 17 -26.49 20.25 29.40
N TYR A 18 -25.96 19.06 29.16
CA TYR A 18 -24.69 18.93 28.45
C TYR A 18 -24.95 19.35 27.01
N THR A 19 -24.83 20.64 26.75
CA THR A 19 -24.61 21.12 25.39
C THR A 19 -23.21 20.63 25.04
N ASP A 20 -23.11 19.64 24.17
CA ASP A 20 -21.85 19.33 23.48
C ASP A 20 -21.38 20.65 22.89
N SER A 21 -20.40 21.26 23.56
CA SER A 21 -19.78 22.48 23.10
C SER A 21 -19.14 22.10 21.78
N GLN A 22 -19.72 22.59 20.68
CA GLN A 22 -19.14 22.41 19.36
C GLN A 22 -17.68 22.83 19.46
N ASP A 23 -16.80 21.84 19.39
CA ASP A 23 -15.37 22.02 19.47
C ASP A 23 -14.99 23.05 18.41
N SER A 24 -14.35 24.14 18.84
CA SER A 24 -13.98 25.27 17.97
C SER A 24 -12.98 24.88 16.88
N LEU A 25 -12.43 23.67 16.97
CA LEU A 25 -11.51 23.12 16.00
C LEU A 25 -12.29 22.56 14.81
N LYS A 26 -12.06 23.14 13.63
CA LYS A 26 -12.51 22.55 12.37
C LYS A 26 -11.94 21.13 12.27
N ASN A 27 -12.81 20.13 12.32
CA ASN A 27 -12.45 18.76 11.97
C ASN A 27 -12.10 18.73 10.48
N VAL A 28 -10.80 18.77 10.17
CA VAL A 28 -10.29 18.61 8.81
C VAL A 28 -10.18 17.12 8.55
N GLN A 29 -11.10 16.59 7.75
CA GLN A 29 -11.01 15.22 7.28
C GLN A 29 -9.89 15.16 6.26
N LEU A 30 -8.72 14.70 6.72
CA LEU A 30 -7.53 14.58 5.87
C LEU A 30 -7.81 13.57 4.77
N GLU A 31 -7.56 13.96 3.53
CA GLU A 31 -7.60 13.05 2.40
C GLU A 31 -6.50 12.01 2.56
N GLN A 32 -6.84 10.73 2.36
CA GLN A 32 -5.88 9.64 2.50
C GLN A 32 -4.81 9.75 1.40
N VAL A 33 -3.66 10.33 1.73
CA VAL A 33 -2.51 10.36 0.84
C VAL A 33 -1.80 9.00 0.93
N VAL A 34 -2.01 8.15 -0.07
CA VAL A 34 -1.21 6.91 -0.21
C VAL A 34 0.16 7.29 -0.75
N VAL A 35 1.11 7.51 0.15
CA VAL A 35 2.51 7.71 -0.21
C VAL A 35 3.08 6.36 -0.63
N SER A 36 2.99 6.03 -1.92
CA SER A 36 3.68 4.86 -2.49
C SER A 36 5.16 5.20 -2.69
N ALA A 37 5.90 5.33 -1.57
CA ALA A 37 7.31 5.73 -1.56
C ALA A 37 8.24 4.76 -2.31
N THR A 38 7.77 3.55 -2.63
CA THR A 38 8.57 2.51 -3.28
C THR A 38 8.46 2.52 -4.80
N ARG A 39 7.46 3.19 -5.40
CA ARG A 39 7.27 3.20 -6.86
C ARG A 39 7.93 4.43 -7.49
N ALA A 40 8.86 4.19 -8.41
CA ALA A 40 9.44 5.26 -9.23
C ALA A 40 8.38 5.85 -10.18
N GLY A 41 8.28 7.18 -10.22
CA GLY A 41 7.52 7.95 -11.20
C GLY A 41 8.42 8.76 -12.15
N LYS A 42 7.80 9.54 -13.05
CA LYS A 42 8.49 10.32 -14.11
C LYS A 42 9.60 11.25 -13.63
N ASN A 43 9.46 11.80 -12.42
CA ASN A 43 10.42 12.76 -11.85
C ASN A 43 11.44 12.10 -10.90
N THR A 44 11.51 10.76 -10.88
CA THR A 44 12.44 10.05 -10.00
C THR A 44 13.83 10.07 -10.63
N PRO A 45 14.88 10.53 -9.92
CA PRO A 45 16.24 10.61 -10.45
C PRO A 45 16.94 9.23 -10.41
N MET A 46 16.26 8.17 -10.85
CA MET A 46 16.82 6.83 -10.97
C MET A 46 16.29 6.15 -12.24
N THR A 47 17.07 5.22 -12.80
CA THR A 47 16.59 4.39 -13.90
C THR A 47 15.52 3.43 -13.41
N TYR A 48 14.36 3.43 -14.06
CA TYR A 48 13.30 2.46 -13.86
C TYR A 48 12.80 1.96 -15.21
N THR A 49 12.12 0.82 -15.22
CA THR A 49 11.49 0.26 -16.42
C THR A 49 10.10 -0.21 -16.03
N ASP A 50 9.09 0.32 -16.70
CA ASP A 50 7.71 -0.12 -16.56
C ASP A 50 7.38 -1.07 -17.71
N ILE A 51 6.77 -2.21 -17.38
CA ILE A 51 6.28 -3.16 -18.38
C ILE A 51 4.76 -3.19 -18.30
N SER A 52 4.13 -2.99 -19.45
CA SER A 52 2.67 -3.02 -19.55
C SER A 52 2.12 -4.45 -19.49
N GLN A 53 0.91 -4.63 -18.97
CA GLN A 53 0.24 -5.92 -18.99
C GLN A 53 0.19 -6.60 -20.38
N PRO A 54 -0.15 -5.91 -21.50
CA PRO A 54 -0.15 -6.55 -22.82
C PRO A 54 1.24 -7.01 -23.25
N GLU A 55 2.30 -6.30 -22.87
CA GLU A 55 3.68 -6.71 -23.15
C GLU A 55 4.07 -7.98 -22.37
N ILE A 56 3.68 -8.07 -21.10
CA ILE A 56 3.83 -9.32 -20.32
C ILE A 56 3.06 -10.44 -21.00
N LYS A 57 1.79 -10.23 -21.36
CA LYS A 57 0.94 -11.26 -21.99
C LYS A 57 1.50 -11.77 -23.31
N LYS A 58 2.07 -10.90 -24.14
CA LYS A 58 2.69 -11.28 -25.42
C LYS A 58 3.81 -12.31 -25.24
N ASN A 59 4.60 -12.16 -24.19
CA ASN A 59 5.75 -13.01 -23.91
C ASN A 59 5.43 -14.13 -22.90
N ASN A 60 4.21 -14.15 -22.34
CA ASN A 60 3.77 -15.10 -21.33
C ASN A 60 3.38 -16.45 -21.95
N ALA A 61 4.37 -17.31 -22.14
CA ALA A 61 4.21 -18.69 -22.58
C ALA A 61 4.24 -19.68 -21.39
N ALA A 62 3.52 -19.37 -20.30
CA ALA A 62 3.59 -20.11 -19.03
C ALA A 62 5.02 -20.17 -18.43
N ARG A 63 5.78 -19.10 -18.62
CA ARG A 63 7.14 -18.94 -18.11
C ARG A 63 7.13 -18.16 -16.80
N ASN A 64 8.15 -18.38 -15.99
CA ASN A 64 8.31 -17.66 -14.73
C ASN A 64 8.61 -16.16 -14.94
N ILE A 65 8.22 -15.34 -13.95
CA ILE A 65 8.41 -13.89 -13.98
C ILE A 65 9.87 -13.49 -14.29
N PRO A 66 10.92 -14.02 -13.62
CA PRO A 66 12.30 -13.67 -13.95
C PRO A 66 12.66 -13.86 -15.42
N ILE A 67 12.23 -14.96 -16.03
CA ILE A 67 12.49 -15.28 -17.44
C ILE A 67 11.72 -14.34 -18.37
N LEU A 68 10.50 -13.93 -18.01
CA LEU A 68 9.73 -12.94 -18.77
C LEU A 68 10.44 -11.58 -18.81
N LEU A 69 11.15 -11.22 -17.74
CA LEU A 69 11.86 -9.94 -17.63
C LEU A 69 13.23 -9.94 -18.29
N GLN A 70 13.67 -11.04 -18.92
CA GLN A 70 15.04 -11.19 -19.46
C GLN A 70 15.45 -10.13 -20.50
N ASN A 71 14.46 -9.50 -21.16
CA ASN A 71 14.70 -8.48 -22.17
C ASN A 71 14.94 -7.08 -21.58
N ILE A 72 14.80 -6.91 -20.27
CA ILE A 72 15.06 -5.63 -19.59
C ILE A 72 16.57 -5.42 -19.48
N PRO A 73 17.07 -4.21 -19.79
CA PRO A 73 18.49 -3.91 -19.62
C PRO A 73 18.92 -4.02 -18.15
N SER A 74 20.14 -4.49 -17.93
CA SER A 74 20.72 -4.69 -16.59
C SER A 74 20.05 -5.77 -15.72
N LEU A 75 19.14 -6.57 -16.28
CA LEU A 75 18.57 -7.75 -15.62
C LEU A 75 19.13 -9.01 -16.29
N VAL A 76 19.62 -9.94 -15.47
CA VAL A 76 20.03 -11.27 -15.90
C VAL A 76 19.12 -12.28 -15.21
N SER A 77 18.42 -13.09 -15.97
CA SER A 77 17.60 -14.17 -15.43
C SER A 77 18.02 -15.52 -15.97
N TYR A 78 17.86 -16.54 -15.14
CA TYR A 78 18.21 -17.91 -15.45
C TYR A 78 17.32 -18.88 -14.67
N GLY A 79 17.07 -20.04 -15.25
CA GLY A 79 16.37 -21.15 -14.60
C GLY A 79 17.32 -22.32 -14.40
N GLU A 80 17.01 -23.19 -13.44
CA GLU A 80 17.79 -24.42 -13.22
C GLU A 80 17.55 -25.45 -14.33
N ASP A 81 16.37 -25.40 -14.94
CA ASP A 81 15.88 -26.40 -15.88
C ASP A 81 16.09 -26.00 -17.36
N GLY A 82 16.43 -24.75 -17.63
CA GLY A 82 16.57 -24.20 -18.99
C GLY A 82 15.26 -24.13 -19.80
N THR A 83 14.14 -24.64 -19.27
CA THR A 83 12.84 -24.63 -19.96
C THR A 83 12.01 -23.39 -19.65
N GLY A 84 12.41 -22.65 -18.60
CA GLY A 84 11.72 -21.43 -18.15
C GLY A 84 10.50 -21.71 -17.27
N ALA A 85 10.32 -22.96 -16.86
CA ALA A 85 9.42 -23.41 -15.80
C ALA A 85 10.23 -23.74 -14.53
N GLY A 86 9.58 -23.96 -13.38
CA GLY A 86 10.29 -24.39 -12.15
C GLY A 86 10.98 -23.26 -11.38
N TYR A 87 12.20 -23.48 -10.84
CA TYR A 87 12.93 -22.44 -10.10
C TYR A 87 13.63 -21.49 -11.07
N SER A 88 13.45 -20.20 -10.85
CA SER A 88 14.10 -19.16 -11.63
C SER A 88 14.65 -18.07 -10.73
N TYR A 89 15.79 -17.56 -11.15
CA TYR A 89 16.54 -16.55 -10.43
C TYR A 89 16.71 -15.32 -11.29
N MET A 90 16.92 -14.19 -10.62
CA MET A 90 17.25 -12.94 -11.28
C MET A 90 18.37 -12.21 -10.54
N ARG A 91 19.13 -11.45 -11.32
CA ARG A 91 20.12 -10.50 -10.82
C ARG A 91 19.90 -9.16 -11.51
N ILE A 92 19.93 -8.08 -10.75
CA ILE A 92 19.83 -6.72 -11.28
C ILE A 92 21.17 -6.03 -11.02
N ARG A 93 21.84 -5.57 -12.07
CA ARG A 93 23.15 -4.88 -11.98
C ARG A 93 24.19 -5.66 -11.15
N GLY A 94 24.18 -6.99 -11.29
CA GLY A 94 25.10 -7.89 -10.56
C GLY A 94 24.69 -8.23 -9.12
N VAL A 95 23.58 -7.66 -8.61
CA VAL A 95 23.05 -7.97 -7.28
C VAL A 95 22.21 -9.25 -7.33
N ASP A 96 22.40 -10.13 -6.35
CA ASP A 96 21.63 -11.38 -6.23
C ASP A 96 20.20 -11.15 -5.70
N ALA A 97 19.37 -12.20 -5.82
CA ALA A 97 17.97 -12.15 -5.39
C ALA A 97 17.80 -11.94 -3.87
N SER A 98 18.79 -12.28 -3.04
CA SER A 98 18.71 -12.10 -1.58
C SER A 98 18.71 -10.64 -1.14
N ARG A 99 19.14 -9.74 -2.02
CA ARG A 99 19.24 -8.30 -1.79
C ARG A 99 18.28 -7.49 -2.68
N ILE A 100 17.39 -8.16 -3.40
CA ILE A 100 16.36 -7.52 -4.23
C ILE A 100 15.03 -7.61 -3.48
N ASN A 101 14.48 -6.45 -3.12
CA ASN A 101 13.14 -6.39 -2.54
C ASN A 101 12.10 -6.47 -3.66
N VAL A 102 11.18 -7.43 -3.54
CA VAL A 102 10.02 -7.54 -4.43
C VAL A 102 8.80 -7.07 -3.66
N THR A 103 8.00 -6.22 -4.29
CA THR A 103 6.74 -5.75 -3.69
C THR A 103 5.58 -6.06 -4.63
N LEU A 104 4.45 -6.49 -4.06
CA LEU A 104 3.19 -6.64 -4.76
C LEU A 104 2.25 -5.53 -4.31
N ASN A 105 1.82 -4.67 -5.23
CA ASN A 105 0.94 -3.53 -4.92
C ASN A 105 1.46 -2.63 -3.78
N GLY A 106 2.78 -2.55 -3.60
CA GLY A 106 3.42 -1.76 -2.54
C GLY A 106 3.69 -2.53 -1.25
N MET A 107 3.26 -3.79 -1.12
CA MET A 107 3.57 -4.64 0.02
C MET A 107 4.80 -5.53 -0.26
N PRO A 108 5.81 -5.59 0.61
CA PRO A 108 6.95 -6.49 0.43
C PRO A 108 6.52 -7.96 0.50
N LEU A 109 7.16 -8.79 -0.32
CA LEU A 109 7.05 -10.26 -0.31
C LEU A 109 8.12 -10.90 0.56
#